data_AF-A0A9D7F500-F1
#
_entry.id   AF-A0A9D7F500-F1
#
_cell.length_a   1.000
_cell.length_b   1.000
_cell.length_c   1.000
_cell.angle_alpha   90.00
_cell.angle_beta   90.00
_cell.angle_gamma   90.00
#
_symmetry.space_group_name_H-M   'P 1'
#
loop_
_entity.id
_entity.type
_entity.pdbx_description
1 polymer ?
#
loop_
_entity_poly.entity_id
_entity_poly.type
_entity_poly.pdbx_seq_one_letter_code
_entity_poly.pdbx_strand_id
1 'polypeptide(L)' 'MKIPGGGKVFYINDFVFKDDPYVSERESSDPRFPGGPGMVDVVKSEKGVWTGVRNLILSD' A
#
# COMPACT_ATOMS: atom_id res chain seq x y z
N MET A 1 -5.62 -14.46 -18.70
CA MET A 1 -5.36 -13.51 -17.59
C MET A 1 -6.06 -14.09 -16.35
N LYS A 2 -5.32 -14.49 -15.32
CA LYS A 2 -5.95 -14.91 -14.04
C LYS A 2 -6.35 -13.64 -13.29
N ILE A 3 -7.65 -13.45 -13.06
CA ILE A 3 -8.14 -12.36 -12.21
C ILE A 3 -8.00 -12.86 -10.77
N PRO A 4 -7.21 -12.19 -9.91
CA PRO A 4 -7.12 -12.55 -8.49
C PRO A 4 -8.51 -12.63 -7.86
N GLY A 5 -8.75 -13.60 -6.96
CA GLY A 5 -10.01 -13.74 -6.21
C GLY A 5 -11.26 -14.14 -7.00
N GLY A 6 -11.11 -14.82 -8.14
CA GLY A 6 -12.23 -15.50 -8.83
C GLY A 6 -13.32 -14.56 -9.37
N GLY A 7 -12.97 -13.33 -9.74
CA GLY A 7 -13.92 -12.33 -10.26
C GLY A 7 -14.47 -11.37 -9.20
N LYS A 8 -14.01 -11.45 -7.94
CA LYS A 8 -14.24 -10.41 -6.95
C LYS A 8 -13.39 -9.18 -7.25
N VAL A 9 -13.97 -7.99 -7.15
CA VAL A 9 -13.22 -6.75 -7.35
C VAL A 9 -12.45 -6.41 -6.07
N PHE A 10 -11.16 -6.09 -6.23
CA PHE A 10 -10.30 -5.62 -5.15
C PHE A 10 -10.02 -4.14 -5.38
N TYR A 11 -10.14 -3.34 -4.31
CA TYR A 11 -9.84 -1.93 -4.33
C TYR A 11 -8.80 -1.62 -3.26
N ILE A 12 -7.90 -0.70 -3.57
CA ILE A 12 -7.05 -0.06 -2.58
C ILE A 12 -7.80 1.19 -2.13
N ASN A 13 -8.29 1.20 -0.90
CA ASN A 13 -8.97 2.38 -0.38
C ASN A 13 -7.98 3.36 0.23
N ASP A 14 -6.93 2.86 0.90
CA ASP A 14 -5.99 3.69 1.64
C ASP A 14 -4.52 3.23 1.44
N PHE A 15 -3.62 4.21 1.53
CA PHE A 15 -2.18 4.03 1.62
C PHE A 15 -1.57 5.14 2.48
N VAL A 16 -0.46 4.82 3.15
CA VAL A 16 0.28 5.74 4.02
C VAL A 16 1.74 5.78 3.61
N PHE A 17 2.43 6.89 3.84
CA PHE A 17 3.88 6.97 3.59
C PHE A 17 4.65 6.39 4.76
N LYS A 18 5.69 5.62 4.45
CA LYS A 18 6.52 4.95 5.46
C LYS A 18 7.16 5.91 6.46
N ASP A 19 7.53 7.10 6.00
CA ASP A 19 8.26 8.09 6.78
C ASP A 19 7.35 9.22 7.29
N ASP A 20 6.02 9.04 7.23
CA ASP A 20 5.08 10.01 7.78
C ASP A 20 5.16 9.99 9.32
N PRO A 21 5.57 11.10 9.98
CA PRO A 21 5.75 11.14 11.43
C PRO A 21 4.43 11.05 12.20
N TYR A 22 3.29 11.17 11.53
CA TYR A 22 1.97 11.05 12.13
C TYR A 22 1.37 9.65 11.99
N VAL A 23 2.02 8.75 11.23
CA VAL A 23 1.59 7.36 11.10
C VAL A 23 2.12 6.57 12.29
N SER A 24 1.18 6.04 13.08
CA SER A 24 1.48 5.22 14.25
C SER A 24 1.87 3.79 13.87
N GLU A 25 2.59 3.10 14.75
CA GLU A 25 2.88 1.65 14.60
C GLU A 25 1.61 0.79 14.45
N ARG A 26 0.49 1.29 14.96
CA ARG A 26 -0.81 0.65 14.84
C ARG A 26 -1.33 0.72 13.41
N GLU A 27 -1.22 1.88 12.76
CA GLU A 27 -1.65 2.06 11.37
C GLU A 27 -0.74 1.33 10.39
N SER A 28 0.55 1.22 10.71
CA SER A 28 1.51 0.47 9.89
C SER A 28 1.42 -1.05 10.01
N SER A 29 0.61 -1.59 10.95
CA SER A 29 0.50 -3.02 11.22
C SER A 29 -0.92 -3.59 11.18
N ASP A 30 -1.96 -2.75 11.07
CA ASP A 30 -3.36 -3.20 11.15
C ASP A 30 -3.77 -4.04 9.91
N PRO A 31 -3.97 -5.35 10.07
CA PRO A 31 -4.33 -6.24 8.96
C PRO A 31 -5.82 -6.16 8.60
N ARG A 32 -6.64 -5.39 9.34
CA ARG A 32 -8.09 -5.25 9.08
C ARG A 32 -8.39 -4.46 7.81
N PHE A 33 -7.39 -3.84 7.19
CA PHE A 33 -7.52 -3.19 5.89
C PHE A 33 -7.23 -4.18 4.75
N PRO A 34 -8.22 -4.48 3.87
CA PRO A 34 -8.01 -5.34 2.71
C PRO A 34 -6.86 -4.79 1.84
N GLY A 35 -5.82 -5.61 1.61
CA GLY A 35 -4.58 -5.20 0.92
C GLY A 35 -3.42 -4.80 1.85
N GLY A 36 -3.58 -4.92 3.17
CA GLY A 36 -2.58 -4.57 4.18
C GLY A 36 -2.53 -3.07 4.52
N PRO A 37 -1.66 -2.65 5.46
CA PRO A 37 -1.59 -1.26 5.96
C PRO A 37 -1.19 -0.24 4.89
N GLY A 38 -0.81 -0.69 3.70
CA GLY A 38 -0.65 0.17 2.54
C GLY A 38 0.49 1.15 2.62
N MET A 39 1.57 0.75 3.30
CA MET A 39 2.78 1.55 3.37
C MET A 39 3.43 1.69 1.99
N VAL A 40 3.72 2.92 1.60
CA VAL A 40 4.45 3.26 0.37
C VAL A 40 5.77 3.90 0.78
N ASP A 41 6.86 3.29 0.35
CA ASP A 41 8.19 3.89 0.40
C ASP A 41 8.37 4.77 -0.84
N VAL A 42 8.84 6.01 -0.65
CA VAL A 42 8.94 7.01 -1.71
C VAL A 42 10.35 7.56 -1.83
N VAL A 43 10.84 7.64 -3.05
CA VAL A 43 12.15 8.22 -3.37
C VAL A 43 11.95 9.50 -4.16
N LYS A 44 12.61 10.57 -3.74
CA LYS A 44 12.63 11.85 -4.47
C LYS A 44 13.74 11.83 -5.51
N SER A 45 13.37 12.04 -6.77
CA SER A 45 14.33 12.23 -7.86
C SER A 45 15.03 13.59 -7.78
N GLU A 46 16.13 13.75 -8.52
CA GLU A 46 16.89 15.01 -8.63
C GLU A 46 16.04 16.19 -9.15
N LYS A 47 14.97 15.88 -9.91
CA LYS A 47 14.00 16.86 -10.43
C LYS A 47 12.91 17.21 -9.41
N GLY A 48 12.98 16.65 -8.20
CA GLY A 48 12.05 16.89 -7.12
C GLY A 48 10.75 16.08 -7.17
N VAL A 49 10.62 15.13 -8.11
CA VAL A 49 9.44 14.25 -8.22
C VAL A 49 9.60 13.06 -7.27
N TRP A 50 8.57 12.81 -6.45
CA TRP A 50 8.49 11.65 -5.56
C TRP A 50 7.85 10.46 -6.26
N THR A 51 8.46 9.28 -6.15
CA THR A 51 7.94 8.03 -6.74
C THR A 51 8.00 6.93 -5.69
N GLY A 52 6.91 6.15 -5.56
CA GLY A 52 6.86 4.99 -4.67
C GLY A 52 6.20 3.79 -5.32
N VAL A 53 6.55 2.59 -4.84
CA VAL A 53 6.02 1.31 -5.33
C VAL A 53 5.41 0.55 -4.17
N ARG A 54 4.18 0.05 -4.37
CA ARG A 54 3.51 -0.88 -3.45
C ARG A 54 3.27 -2.20 -4.16
N ASN A 55 3.78 -3.28 -3.57
CA ASN A 55 3.46 -4.63 -4.00
C ASN A 55 2.22 -5.11 -3.26
N LEU A 56 1.28 -5.74 -3.99
CA LEU A 56 0.10 -6.37 -3.41
C LEU A 56 0.27 -7.88 -3.46
N ILE A 57 0.08 -8.53 -2.31
CA ILE A 57 0.03 -9.98 -2.20
C ILE A 57 -1.42 -10.33 -1.89
N LEU A 58 -2.07 -11.03 -2.82
CA LEU A 58 -3.43 -11.54 -2.67
C LEU A 58 -3.32 -13.05 -2.49
N SER A 59 -3.84 -13.57 -1.37
CA SER A 59 -3.93 -15.00 -1.09
C SER A 59 -5.38 -15.46 -1.21
N ASP A 60 -5.59 -16.62 -1.84
CA ASP A 60 -6.89 -17.29 -1.96
C ASP A 60 -7.27 -18.06 -0.68
#